data_AF-A0A1V3WA32-F1
#
_entry.id   AF-A0A1V3WA32-F1
#
_cell.length_a   1.000
_cell.length_b   1.000
_cell.length_c   1.000
_cell.angle_alpha   90.00
_cell.angle_beta   90.00
_cell.angle_gamma   90.00
#
_symmetry.space_group_name_H-M   'P 1'
#
loop_
_entity.id
_entity.type
_entity.pdbx_description
1 polymer ?
#
loop_
_entity_poly.entity_id
_entity_poly.type
_entity_poly.pdbx_seq_one_letter_code
_entity_poly.pdbx_strand_id
1 'polypeptide(L)'
;MKRKFSEHRQIFVDASPIHHVRADAPPFFVLHGTDDSLIPVVEAREFVDELRGVSKSPVAYAELPNAQHAFDIFGSPRAHQAAEAVARFLSWVYVTNGPGVR
;
A
#
# COMPACT_ATOMS: atom_id res chain seq x y z
N MET A 1 -13.83 22.32 -5.66
CA MET A 1 -14.52 21.70 -6.82
C MET A 1 -13.64 20.57 -7.36
N LYS A 2 -14.20 19.40 -7.70
CA LYS A 2 -13.43 18.28 -8.29
C LYS A 2 -13.01 18.65 -9.72
N ARG A 3 -11.75 18.39 -10.09
CA ARG A 3 -11.24 18.56 -11.47
C ARG A 3 -11.55 17.31 -12.30
N LYS A 4 -11.78 17.45 -13.60
CA LYS A 4 -11.96 16.30 -14.51
C LYS A 4 -10.61 15.83 -15.06
N PHE A 5 -10.42 14.50 -15.12
CA PHE A 5 -9.22 13.90 -15.69
C PHE A 5 -8.99 14.30 -17.15
N SER A 6 -10.04 14.29 -17.97
CA SER A 6 -10.00 14.64 -19.39
C SER A 6 -9.51 16.07 -19.67
N GLU A 7 -9.69 16.98 -18.73
CA GLU A 7 -9.36 18.41 -18.88
C GLU A 7 -8.07 18.79 -18.14
N HIS A 8 -7.66 18.00 -17.14
CA HIS A 8 -6.54 18.33 -16.26
C HIS A 8 -5.56 17.17 -16.06
N ARG A 9 -5.31 16.37 -17.12
CA ARG A 9 -4.52 15.13 -17.08
C ARG A 9 -3.22 15.25 -16.28
N GLN A 10 -2.43 16.30 -16.50
CA GLN A 10 -1.12 16.43 -15.86
C GLN A 10 -1.21 16.45 -14.33
N ILE A 11 -2.25 17.06 -13.76
CA ILE A 11 -2.43 17.10 -12.30
C ILE A 11 -2.68 15.70 -11.72
N PHE A 12 -3.38 14.85 -12.47
CA PHE A 12 -3.60 13.46 -12.05
C PHE A 12 -2.32 12.64 -12.17
N VAL A 13 -1.57 12.81 -13.26
CA VAL A 13 -0.25 12.19 -13.43
C VAL A 13 0.69 12.61 -12.29
N ASP A 14 0.82 13.91 -12.03
CA ASP A 14 1.69 14.42 -10.98
C ASP A 14 1.28 13.94 -9.58
N ALA A 15 0.00 13.65 -9.37
CA ALA A 15 -0.51 13.15 -8.09
C ALA A 15 -0.48 11.62 -7.95
N SER A 16 -0.27 10.87 -9.04
CA SER A 16 -0.29 9.40 -9.01
C SER A 16 0.96 8.83 -8.34
N PRO A 17 0.84 8.09 -7.21
CA PRO A 17 2.00 7.60 -6.45
C PRO A 17 2.94 6.69 -7.25
N ILE A 18 2.44 5.98 -8.26
CA ILE A 18 3.24 5.10 -9.12
C ILE A 18 4.35 5.86 -9.87
N HIS A 19 4.18 7.16 -10.11
CA HIS A 19 5.20 8.01 -10.74
C HIS A 19 6.25 8.55 -9.76
N HIS A 20 6.13 8.23 -8.47
CA HIS A 20 7.01 8.69 -7.39
C HIS A 20 7.73 7.54 -6.68
N VAL A 21 7.68 6.32 -7.22
CA VAL A 21 8.46 5.19 -6.70
C VAL A 21 9.96 5.48 -6.84
N ARG A 22 10.74 5.15 -5.82
CA ARG A 22 12.16 5.51 -5.75
C ARG A 22 12.97 4.53 -4.90
N ALA A 23 14.28 4.46 -5.16
CA ALA A 23 15.16 3.45 -4.59
C ALA A 23 15.35 3.55 -3.07
N ASP A 24 15.21 4.74 -2.50
CA ASP A 24 15.29 5.03 -1.06
C ASP A 24 13.91 5.16 -0.41
N ALA A 25 12.86 4.59 -1.02
CA ALA A 25 11.59 4.38 -0.33
C ALA A 25 11.82 3.62 1.00
N PRO A 26 11.10 3.96 2.08
CA PRO A 26 11.14 3.18 3.31
C PRO A 26 10.58 1.77 3.08
N PRO A 27 10.70 0.83 4.04
CA PRO A 27 9.98 -0.42 3.95
C PRO A 27 8.47 -0.18 3.79
N PHE A 28 7.82 -0.88 2.86
CA PHE A 28 6.38 -0.81 2.62
C PHE A 28 5.70 -2.15 2.94
N PHE A 29 4.47 -2.07 3.44
CA PHE A 29 3.55 -3.21 3.49
C PHE A 29 2.20 -2.79 2.93
N VAL A 30 1.80 -3.40 1.82
CA VAL A 30 0.54 -3.15 1.13
C VAL A 30 -0.43 -4.31 1.42
N LEU A 31 -1.64 -4.00 1.89
CA LEU A 31 -2.74 -4.96 2.00
C LEU A 31 -3.88 -4.51 1.10
N HIS A 32 -4.47 -5.44 0.34
CA HIS A 32 -5.59 -5.11 -0.55
C HIS A 32 -6.66 -6.20 -0.56
N GLY A 33 -7.94 -5.83 -0.66
CA GLY A 33 -9.01 -6.80 -0.80
C GLY A 33 -9.22 -7.24 -2.24
N THR A 34 -9.32 -8.54 -2.50
CA THR A 34 -9.45 -9.06 -3.88
C THR A 34 -10.72 -8.60 -4.59
N ASP A 35 -11.74 -8.25 -3.80
CA ASP A 35 -13.08 -7.94 -4.30
C ASP A 35 -13.40 -6.45 -4.14
N ASP A 36 -12.40 -5.60 -3.83
CA ASP A 36 -12.60 -4.16 -3.66
C ASP A 36 -13.22 -3.55 -4.93
N SER A 37 -14.49 -3.17 -4.80
CA SER A 37 -15.31 -2.60 -5.88
C SER A 37 -15.12 -1.10 -6.06
N LEU A 38 -14.42 -0.43 -5.13
CA LEU A 38 -14.12 1.01 -5.21
C LEU A 38 -12.72 1.25 -5.80
N ILE A 39 -11.73 0.48 -5.37
CA ILE A 39 -10.34 0.55 -5.83
C ILE A 39 -9.92 -0.86 -6.29
N PRO A 40 -9.88 -1.13 -7.60
CA PRO A 40 -9.55 -2.46 -8.11
C PRO A 40 -8.19 -2.97 -7.61
N VAL A 41 -8.12 -4.26 -7.25
CA VAL A 41 -6.88 -4.90 -6.74
C VAL A 41 -5.69 -4.79 -7.70
N VAL A 42 -5.93 -4.63 -9.00
CA VAL A 42 -4.87 -4.47 -10.01
C VAL A 42 -4.02 -3.22 -9.76
N GLU A 43 -4.60 -2.13 -9.26
CA GLU A 43 -3.88 -0.90 -8.92
C GLU A 43 -2.80 -1.17 -7.85
N ALA A 44 -3.14 -2.00 -6.85
CA ALA A 44 -2.19 -2.39 -5.81
C ALA A 44 -1.08 -3.31 -6.35
N ARG A 45 -1.42 -4.24 -7.25
CA ARG A 45 -0.44 -5.13 -7.90
C ARG A 45 0.56 -4.32 -8.73
N GLU A 46 0.07 -3.43 -9.59
CA GLU A 46 0.91 -2.57 -10.42
C GLU A 46 1.83 -1.68 -9.58
N PHE A 47 1.30 -1.04 -8.53
CA PHE A 47 2.12 -0.23 -7.62
C PHE A 47 3.20 -1.05 -6.91
N VAL A 48 2.85 -2.24 -6.41
CA VAL A 48 3.80 -3.13 -5.72
C VAL A 48 4.89 -3.62 -6.66
N ASP A 49 4.55 -3.98 -7.89
CA ASP A 49 5.50 -4.46 -8.89
C ASP A 49 6.50 -3.36 -9.27
N GLU A 50 6.02 -2.15 -9.57
CA GLU A 50 6.89 -0.99 -9.85
C GLU A 50 7.77 -0.63 -8.64
N LEU A 51 7.20 -0.58 -7.44
CA LEU A 51 7.95 -0.25 -6.23
C LEU A 51 9.02 -1.31 -5.91
N ARG A 52 8.71 -2.60 -6.09
CA ARG A 52 9.69 -3.70 -5.93
C ARG A 52 10.81 -3.63 -6.97
N GLY A 53 10.50 -3.17 -8.18
CA GLY A 53 11.49 -2.99 -9.24
C GLY A 53 12.59 -1.97 -8.90
N VAL A 54 12.28 -0.98 -8.05
CA VAL A 54 13.21 0.13 -7.75
C VAL A 54 13.68 0.19 -6.31
N SER A 55 12.86 -0.17 -5.33
CA SER A 55 13.14 0.02 -3.90
C SER A 55 14.29 -0.86 -3.40
N LYS A 56 15.20 -0.27 -2.62
CA LYS A 56 16.21 -1.00 -1.85
C LYS A 56 15.69 -1.52 -0.51
N SER A 57 14.56 -1.00 -0.06
CA SER A 57 13.87 -1.45 1.16
C SER A 57 12.84 -2.54 0.84
N PRO A 58 12.53 -3.44 1.78
CA PRO A 58 11.52 -4.48 1.57
C PRO A 58 10.12 -3.93 1.26
N VAL A 59 9.42 -4.61 0.34
CA VAL A 59 8.04 -4.32 -0.03
C VAL A 59 7.20 -5.59 0.16
N ALA A 60 6.53 -5.68 1.31
CA ALA A 60 5.58 -6.73 1.61
C ALA A 60 4.23 -6.45 0.93
N TYR A 61 3.55 -7.50 0.46
CA TYR A 61 2.24 -7.39 -0.17
C TYR A 61 1.39 -8.60 0.23
N ALA A 62 0.13 -8.34 0.60
CA ALA A 62 -0.86 -9.38 0.89
C ALA A 62 -2.22 -9.00 0.30
N GLU A 63 -2.83 -9.96 -0.40
CA GLU A 63 -4.22 -9.86 -0.82
C GLU A 63 -5.12 -10.58 0.19
N LEU A 64 -6.28 -10.00 0.48
CA LEU A 64 -7.29 -10.56 1.36
C LEU A 64 -8.43 -11.13 0.51
N PRO A 65 -8.56 -12.46 0.41
CA PRO A 65 -9.61 -13.09 -0.38
C PRO A 65 -11.00 -12.68 0.10
N ASN A 66 -11.88 -12.36 -0.84
CA ASN A 66 -13.27 -11.97 -0.60
C ASN A 66 -13.41 -10.70 0.27
N ALA A 67 -12.40 -9.82 0.25
CA ALA A 67 -12.46 -8.56 0.97
C ALA A 67 -12.85 -7.42 0.03
N GLN A 68 -13.89 -6.71 0.44
CA GLN A 68 -14.34 -5.47 -0.17
C GLN A 68 -13.48 -4.30 0.29
N HIS A 69 -13.78 -3.12 -0.24
CA HIS A 69 -13.29 -1.86 0.29
C HIS A 69 -13.56 -1.76 1.80
N ALA A 70 -12.64 -1.11 2.52
CA ALA A 70 -12.80 -0.82 3.95
C ALA A 70 -13.17 -2.04 4.81
N PHE A 71 -12.55 -3.19 4.52
CA PHE A 71 -12.75 -4.48 5.21
C PHE A 71 -12.45 -4.43 6.73
N ASP A 72 -11.80 -3.37 7.18
CA ASP A 72 -11.29 -3.13 8.52
C ASP A 72 -12.13 -2.17 9.37
N ILE A 73 -13.19 -1.55 8.82
CA ILE A 73 -14.05 -0.61 9.57
C ILE A 73 -14.75 -1.29 10.76
N PHE A 74 -15.15 -2.55 10.60
CA PHE A 74 -15.85 -3.30 11.64
C PHE A 74 -14.91 -4.29 12.33
N GLY A 75 -15.11 -4.47 13.64
CA GLY A 75 -14.42 -5.48 14.43
C GLY A 75 -14.77 -6.89 13.96
N SER A 76 -13.96 -7.41 13.04
CA SER A 76 -14.07 -8.76 12.49
C SER A 76 -12.75 -9.52 12.67
N PRO A 77 -12.76 -10.85 12.63
CA PRO A 77 -11.52 -11.64 12.66
C PRO A 77 -10.52 -11.20 11.58
N ARG A 78 -11.00 -10.87 10.38
CA ARG A 78 -10.17 -10.35 9.29
C ARG A 78 -9.52 -9.02 9.65
N ALA A 79 -10.30 -8.06 10.16
CA ALA A 79 -9.79 -6.76 10.57
C ALA A 79 -8.72 -6.90 11.67
N HIS A 80 -8.96 -7.78 12.64
CA HIS A 80 -8.00 -8.04 13.72
C HIS A 80 -6.69 -8.65 13.20
N GLN A 81 -6.77 -9.64 12.30
CA GLN A 81 -5.58 -10.24 11.69
C GLN A 81 -4.81 -9.26 10.82
N ALA A 82 -5.51 -8.40 10.06
CA ALA A 82 -4.87 -7.34 9.28
C ALA A 82 -4.13 -6.35 10.19
N ALA A 83 -4.76 -5.90 11.29
CA ALA A 83 -4.13 -5.04 12.27
C ALA A 83 -2.90 -5.70 12.93
N GLU A 84 -2.98 -6.99 13.26
CA GLU A 84 -1.85 -7.74 13.81
C GLU A 84 -0.69 -7.84 12.80
N ALA A 85 -0.98 -8.13 11.53
CA ALA A 85 0.04 -8.19 10.48
C ALA A 85 0.74 -6.82 10.30
N VAL A 86 -0.04 -5.73 10.27
CA VAL A 86 0.50 -4.36 10.20
C VAL A 86 1.36 -4.05 11.42
N ALA A 87 0.90 -4.38 12.63
CA ALA A 87 1.66 -4.17 13.86
C ALA A 87 3.00 -4.93 13.84
N ARG A 88 2.99 -6.20 13.44
CA ARG A 88 4.22 -7.01 13.31
C ARG A 88 5.20 -6.41 12.30
N PHE A 89 4.72 -5.96 11.14
CA PHE A 89 5.55 -5.29 10.15
C PHE A 89 6.18 -4.02 10.72
N LEU A 90 5.39 -3.16 11.36
CA LEU A 90 5.88 -1.92 11.95
C LEU A 90 6.86 -2.15 13.12
N SER A 91 6.62 -3.17 13.96
CA SER A 91 7.57 -3.57 15.02
C SER A 91 8.90 -4.03 14.43
N TRP A 92 8.86 -4.83 13.35
CA TRP A 92 10.08 -5.23 12.64
C TRP A 92 10.81 -4.01 12.07
N VAL A 93 10.10 -3.12 11.34
CA VAL A 93 10.70 -1.88 10.80
C VAL A 93 11.34 -1.05 11.89
N TYR A 94 10.67 -0.86 13.03
CA TYR A 94 11.17 -0.07 14.15
C TYR A 94 12.47 -0.64 14.72
N VAL A 95 12.54 -1.96 14.92
CA VAL A 95 13.73 -2.61 15.46
C VAL A 95 14.87 -2.63 14.44
N THR A 96 14.60 -2.72 13.14
CA THR A 96 15.67 -2.81 12.12
C THR A 96 16.11 -1.46 11.54
N ASN A 97 15.33 -0.38 11.73
CA ASN A 97 15.61 0.94 11.14
C ASN A 97 15.61 2.08 12.18
N GLY A 98 15.38 1.77 13.45
CA GLY A 98 15.36 2.76 14.53
C GLY A 98 16.74 3.40 14.79
N PRO A 99 16.78 4.53 15.52
CA PRO A 99 17.98 5.35 15.71
C PRO A 99 19.17 4.68 16.41
N GLY A 100 19.04 3.43 16.86
CA GLY A 100 20.11 2.65 17.50
C GLY A 100 20.75 1.55 16.65
N VAL A 101 20.36 1.40 15.37
CA VAL A 101 20.84 0.31 14.47
C VAL A 101 21.65 0.85 13.27
N ARG A 102 22.26 2.03 13.41
CA ARG A 102 23.30 2.51 12.48
C ARG A 102 24.67 2.41 13.13
#